data_AF-A0A937XUG5-F1
#
_entry.id   AF-A0A937XUG5-F1
#
_cell.length_a   1.000
_cell.length_b   1.000
_cell.length_c   1.000
_cell.angle_alpha   90.00
_cell.angle_beta   90.00
_cell.angle_gamma   90.00
#
_symmetry.space_group_name_H-M   'P 1'
#
loop_
_entity.id
_entity.type
_entity.pdbx_description
1 polymer ?
#
loop_
_entity_poly.entity_id
_entity_poly.type
_entity_poly.pdbx_seq_one_letter_code
_entity_poly.pdbx_strand_id
1 'polypeptide(L)'
;MDRFGVTAGLRRSLRLLLAAALAAPAAAPAAGDFEARLGALSGYWLAQPDTASQARVLRITNVILAEPDSVVLAGLYGPPAPVLPEARDITARLEGGRIMLDVVAADGAVVSLSHTAAGRLQGTQKHRDGTVSQLSFSAASLVQFHRFVAENPRPQARAGRGARIELVYIGADDCAMCRAWEAGHLGPRGKLESWAEWQRLRFTVVKLATLKAAFRVEDVPERLRPVFQAMIADGPRIQGVPAFVLLVNDALRAHALGPAAFATLIDPALRAAVREQRAAERT
;
A
#
# COMPACT_ATOMS: atom_id res chain seq x y z
N MET A 1 -41.45 44.72 44.71
CA MET A 1 -41.58 45.66 43.58
C MET A 1 -40.73 45.11 42.44
N ASP A 2 -41.13 44.87 41.20
CA ASP A 2 -42.41 44.81 40.46
C ASP A 2 -42.08 44.03 39.14
N ARG A 3 -42.96 43.33 38.39
CA ARG A 3 -44.42 43.09 38.43
C ARG A 3 -44.72 41.69 37.83
N PHE A 4 -46.00 41.31 37.69
CA PHE A 4 -46.45 40.08 37.03
C PHE A 4 -46.39 40.14 35.48
N GLY A 5 -46.32 38.97 34.84
CA GLY A 5 -46.41 38.81 33.37
C GLY A 5 -46.80 37.40 32.95
N VAL A 6 -48.03 36.97 33.25
CA VAL A 6 -48.57 35.65 32.84
C VAL A 6 -49.26 35.78 31.48
N THR A 7 -48.81 35.02 30.48
CA THR A 7 -49.49 34.86 29.19
C THR A 7 -49.84 33.40 28.93
N ALA A 8 -51.13 33.08 29.06
CA ALA A 8 -51.65 31.75 28.78
C ALA A 8 -51.80 31.53 27.26
N GLY A 9 -50.98 30.64 26.70
CA GLY A 9 -51.01 30.29 25.27
C GLY A 9 -51.61 28.90 25.02
N LEU A 10 -52.85 28.86 24.52
CA LEU A 10 -53.50 27.63 24.04
C LEU A 10 -52.60 26.89 23.03
N ARG A 11 -52.16 25.68 23.36
CA ARG A 11 -51.56 24.75 22.38
C ARG A 11 -52.51 23.60 22.10
N ARG A 12 -52.96 23.51 20.85
CA ARG A 12 -53.85 22.45 20.35
C ARG A 12 -53.17 21.09 20.45
N SER A 13 -53.81 20.12 21.09
CA SER A 13 -53.34 18.74 21.17
C SER A 13 -53.43 18.06 19.81
N LEU A 14 -52.33 18.08 19.05
CA LEU A 14 -52.21 17.36 17.78
C LEU A 14 -52.05 15.86 18.07
N ARG A 15 -53.13 15.08 17.90
CA ARG A 15 -53.07 13.61 17.99
C ARG A 15 -52.36 13.07 16.75
N LEU A 16 -51.04 12.86 16.83
CA LEU A 16 -50.35 12.00 15.87
C LEU A 16 -50.81 10.56 16.06
N LEU A 17 -51.53 10.04 15.07
CA LEU A 17 -51.72 8.60 14.90
C LEU A 17 -50.40 8.02 14.38
N LEU A 18 -49.61 7.42 15.28
CA LEU A 18 -48.50 6.55 14.88
C LEU A 18 -49.08 5.29 14.23
N ALA A 19 -49.23 5.32 12.91
CA ALA A 19 -49.40 4.11 12.13
C ALA A 19 -48.07 3.33 12.20
N ALA A 20 -47.99 2.36 13.11
CA ALA A 20 -46.88 1.42 13.18
C ALA A 20 -46.94 0.51 11.94
N ALA A 21 -46.35 0.97 10.84
CA ALA A 21 -46.13 0.14 9.67
C ALA A 21 -45.19 -0.99 10.07
N LEU A 22 -45.76 -2.19 10.24
CA LEU A 22 -45.02 -3.44 10.35
C LEU A 22 -44.31 -3.68 9.02
N ALA A 23 -43.12 -3.08 8.88
CA ALA A 23 -42.21 -3.41 7.80
C ALA A 23 -41.87 -4.89 7.95
N ALA A 24 -42.33 -5.70 6.99
CA ALA A 24 -41.95 -7.11 6.92
C ALA A 24 -40.41 -7.17 6.93
N PRO A 25 -39.79 -8.06 7.72
CA PRO A 25 -38.34 -8.20 7.71
C PRO A 25 -37.91 -8.53 6.28
N ALA A 26 -37.07 -7.66 5.71
CA ALA A 26 -36.47 -7.94 4.41
C ALA A 26 -35.76 -9.29 4.51
N ALA A 27 -36.10 -10.22 3.60
CA ALA A 27 -35.52 -11.55 3.62
C ALA A 27 -33.99 -11.43 3.63
N ALA A 28 -33.35 -12.06 4.62
CA ALA A 28 -31.90 -12.01 4.75
C ALA A 28 -31.25 -12.51 3.44
N PRO A 29 -30.23 -11.82 2.91
CA PRO A 29 -29.54 -12.29 1.71
C PRO A 29 -28.98 -13.70 1.97
N ALA A 30 -29.17 -14.60 1.01
CA ALA A 30 -28.67 -15.97 1.13
C ALA A 30 -27.13 -15.95 1.29
N ALA A 31 -26.60 -16.77 2.19
CA ALA A 31 -25.19 -16.73 2.62
C ALA A 31 -24.17 -16.72 1.46
N GLY A 32 -24.46 -17.40 0.35
CA GLY A 32 -23.59 -17.43 -0.84
C GLY A 32 -23.40 -16.08 -1.55
N ASP A 33 -24.29 -15.10 -1.34
CA ASP A 33 -24.12 -13.73 -1.86
C ASP A 33 -23.04 -12.97 -1.09
N PHE A 34 -22.84 -13.26 0.20
CA PHE A 34 -21.79 -12.60 1.00
C PHE A 34 -20.39 -13.06 0.57
N GLU A 35 -20.17 -14.37 0.43
CA GLU A 35 -18.89 -14.94 -0.01
C GLU A 35 -18.48 -14.43 -1.40
N ALA A 36 -19.42 -14.40 -2.35
CA ALA A 36 -19.18 -13.85 -3.70
C ALA A 36 -18.76 -12.37 -3.66
N ARG A 37 -19.36 -11.56 -2.78
CA ARG A 37 -19.00 -10.14 -2.60
C ARG A 37 -17.65 -9.96 -1.89
N LEU A 38 -17.25 -10.87 -1.00
CA LEU A 38 -15.93 -10.86 -0.37
C LEU A 38 -14.81 -11.18 -1.38
N GLY A 39 -15.09 -12.02 -2.38
CA GLY A 39 -14.21 -12.22 -3.53
C GLY A 39 -13.81 -10.90 -4.21
N ALA A 40 -14.74 -9.95 -4.31
CA ALA A 40 -14.48 -8.62 -4.88
C ALA A 40 -13.60 -7.70 -3.99
N LEU A 41 -13.40 -8.03 -2.70
CA LEU A 41 -12.48 -7.30 -1.83
C LEU A 41 -11.01 -7.74 -2.00
N SER A 42 -10.76 -8.93 -2.55
CA SER A 42 -9.40 -9.46 -2.71
C SER A 42 -8.60 -8.66 -3.74
N GLY A 43 -7.34 -8.31 -3.42
CA GLY A 43 -6.47 -7.55 -4.31
C GLY A 43 -5.89 -6.28 -3.67
N TYR A 44 -5.61 -5.28 -4.51
CA TYR A 44 -4.96 -4.02 -4.11
C TYR A 44 -5.95 -2.87 -4.13
N TRP A 45 -5.87 -2.02 -3.12
CA TRP A 45 -6.72 -0.85 -2.92
C TRP A 45 -5.83 0.35 -2.63
N LEU A 46 -5.99 1.43 -3.40
CA LEU A 46 -5.16 2.63 -3.31
C LEU A 46 -6.01 3.83 -2.91
N ALA A 47 -5.71 4.45 -1.78
CA ALA A 47 -6.25 5.76 -1.42
C ALA A 47 -5.33 6.84 -1.96
N GLN A 48 -5.83 7.60 -2.93
CA GLN A 48 -5.08 8.76 -3.43
C GLN A 48 -4.93 9.79 -2.31
N PRO A 49 -3.76 10.43 -2.17
CA PRO A 49 -3.61 11.55 -1.27
C PRO A 49 -4.46 12.73 -1.77
N ASP A 50 -5.34 13.25 -0.92
CA ASP A 50 -5.88 14.59 -1.07
C ASP A 50 -4.99 15.60 -0.29
N THR A 51 -5.41 16.86 -0.17
CA THR A 51 -4.62 17.90 0.52
C THR A 51 -4.47 17.69 2.03
N ALA A 52 -5.27 16.83 2.66
CA ALA A 52 -5.23 16.51 4.08
C ALA A 52 -4.82 15.06 4.38
N SER A 53 -5.01 14.15 3.42
CA SER A 53 -4.89 12.71 3.57
C SER A 53 -3.59 12.21 2.97
N GLN A 54 -2.78 11.52 3.77
CA GLN A 54 -1.60 10.82 3.27
C GLN A 54 -2.00 9.64 2.37
N ALA A 55 -1.17 9.32 1.39
CA ALA A 55 -1.31 8.10 0.59
C ALA A 55 -1.42 6.85 1.50
N ARG A 56 -2.32 5.93 1.15
CA ARG A 56 -2.48 4.63 1.82
C ARG A 56 -2.66 3.51 0.82
N VAL A 57 -2.21 2.32 1.20
CA VAL A 57 -2.49 1.06 0.52
C VAL A 57 -3.19 0.13 1.49
N LEU A 58 -4.22 -0.54 1.01
CA LEU A 58 -4.79 -1.74 1.60
C LEU A 58 -4.59 -2.89 0.60
N ARG A 59 -4.13 -4.05 1.07
CA ARG A 59 -4.04 -5.27 0.27
C ARG A 59 -4.70 -6.42 1.03
N ILE A 60 -5.80 -6.95 0.50
CA ILE A 60 -6.48 -8.12 1.05
C ILE A 60 -5.97 -9.35 0.28
N THR A 61 -5.46 -10.33 1.00
CA THR A 61 -4.76 -11.49 0.41
C THR A 61 -5.49 -12.82 0.57
N ASN A 62 -6.24 -13.01 1.65
CA ASN A 62 -6.98 -14.26 1.89
C ASN A 62 -8.12 -14.07 2.91
N VAL A 63 -9.03 -15.05 2.96
CA VAL A 63 -9.93 -15.27 4.10
C VAL A 63 -9.22 -16.16 5.12
N ILE A 64 -9.31 -15.82 6.42
CA ILE A 64 -8.77 -16.62 7.52
C ILE A 64 -9.89 -17.44 8.18
N LEU A 65 -10.98 -16.77 8.54
CA LEU A 65 -12.12 -17.36 9.25
C LEU A 65 -13.41 -16.74 8.70
N ALA A 66 -14.43 -17.56 8.48
CA ALA A 66 -15.76 -17.11 8.10
C ALA A 66 -16.79 -17.55 9.15
N GLU A 67 -17.57 -16.59 9.63
CA GLU A 67 -18.68 -16.73 10.57
C GLU A 67 -19.99 -16.31 9.86
N PRO A 68 -21.19 -16.55 10.44
CA PRO A 68 -22.45 -16.21 9.78
C PRO A 68 -22.61 -14.73 9.40
N ASP A 69 -22.11 -13.82 10.25
CA ASP A 69 -22.26 -12.36 10.10
C ASP A 69 -20.92 -11.61 9.90
N SER A 70 -19.78 -12.32 9.98
CA SER A 70 -18.43 -11.74 10.03
C SER A 70 -17.41 -12.60 9.26
N VAL A 71 -16.37 -11.99 8.72
CA VAL A 71 -15.21 -12.69 8.12
C VAL A 71 -13.92 -11.99 8.50
N VAL A 72 -12.97 -12.75 9.05
CA VAL A 72 -11.61 -12.29 9.33
C VAL A 72 -10.74 -12.52 8.09
N LEU A 73 -10.04 -11.48 7.65
CA LEU A 73 -9.24 -11.44 6.44
C LEU A 73 -7.75 -11.28 6.74
N ALA A 74 -6.90 -11.91 5.94
CA ALA A 74 -5.47 -11.64 5.92
C ALA A 74 -5.18 -10.45 4.99
N GLY A 75 -4.36 -9.51 5.44
CA GLY A 75 -3.96 -8.38 4.59
C GLY A 75 -2.95 -7.41 5.20
N LEU A 76 -2.52 -6.48 4.36
CA LEU A 76 -1.52 -5.46 4.66
C LEU A 76 -2.17 -4.07 4.58
N TYR A 77 -1.84 -3.17 5.50
CA TYR A 77 -2.37 -1.81 5.53
C TYR A 77 -1.31 -0.81 5.98
N GLY A 78 -1.13 0.28 5.24
CA GLY A 78 -0.25 1.36 5.68
C GLY A 78 0.07 2.43 4.63
N PRO A 79 1.05 3.30 4.89
CA PRO A 79 1.62 4.16 3.86
C PRO A 79 2.32 3.32 2.77
N PRO A 80 2.41 3.81 1.51
CA PRO A 80 3.12 3.10 0.46
C PRO A 80 4.58 2.87 0.84
N ALA A 81 5.00 1.61 0.83
CA ALA A 81 6.33 1.21 1.22
C ALA A 81 6.74 -0.07 0.47
N PRO A 82 8.06 -0.34 0.32
CA PRO A 82 8.58 -1.58 -0.27
C PRO A 82 8.16 -2.85 0.48
N VAL A 83 7.93 -2.69 1.78
CA VAL A 83 7.26 -3.67 2.65
C VAL A 83 6.12 -2.93 3.32
N LEU A 84 4.89 -3.33 3.00
CA LEU A 84 3.72 -2.89 3.74
C LEU A 84 3.64 -3.69 5.04
N PRO A 85 3.37 -3.05 6.19
CA PRO A 85 3.16 -3.78 7.43
C PRO A 85 1.85 -4.57 7.37
N GLU A 86 1.84 -5.71 8.05
CA GLU A 86 0.65 -6.53 8.23
C GLU A 86 -0.36 -5.80 9.12
N ALA A 87 -1.64 -5.87 8.75
CA ALA A 87 -2.69 -5.38 9.63
C ALA A 87 -2.83 -6.34 10.82
N ARG A 88 -3.07 -5.82 12.03
CA ARG A 88 -3.27 -6.65 13.23
C ARG A 88 -4.59 -7.42 13.17
N ASP A 89 -5.59 -6.80 12.55
CA ASP A 89 -6.88 -7.39 12.24
C ASP A 89 -7.48 -6.72 10.99
N ILE A 90 -8.26 -7.48 10.23
CA ILE A 90 -9.13 -7.01 9.15
C ILE A 90 -10.42 -7.82 9.24
N THR A 91 -11.49 -7.21 9.75
CA THR A 91 -12.81 -7.85 9.86
C THR A 91 -13.78 -7.24 8.85
N ALA A 92 -14.43 -8.07 8.05
CA ALA A 92 -15.51 -7.71 7.13
C ALA A 92 -16.86 -8.20 7.65
N ARG A 93 -17.91 -7.37 7.57
CA ARG A 93 -19.27 -7.67 8.04
C ARG A 93 -20.32 -7.06 7.09
N LEU A 94 -21.54 -7.61 7.07
CA LEU A 94 -22.62 -7.11 6.22
C LEU A 94 -23.61 -6.25 7.02
N GLU A 95 -23.62 -4.95 6.80
CA GLU A 95 -24.53 -4.01 7.47
C GLU A 95 -25.38 -3.25 6.45
N GLY A 96 -26.71 -3.31 6.59
CA GLY A 96 -27.63 -2.63 5.68
C GLY A 96 -27.46 -3.05 4.20
N GLY A 97 -27.03 -4.30 3.95
CA GLY A 97 -26.73 -4.81 2.60
C GLY A 97 -25.39 -4.35 2.00
N ARG A 98 -24.56 -3.64 2.77
CA ARG A 98 -23.23 -3.15 2.35
C ARG A 98 -22.15 -3.88 3.15
N ILE A 99 -21.02 -4.19 2.52
CA ILE A 99 -19.86 -4.69 3.28
C ILE A 99 -19.22 -3.52 4.00
N MET A 100 -19.11 -3.65 5.32
CA MET A 100 -18.28 -2.83 6.18
C MET A 100 -16.98 -3.57 6.46
N LEU A 101 -15.86 -2.86 6.45
CA LEU A 101 -14.52 -3.39 6.64
C LEU A 101 -13.82 -2.57 7.72
N ASP A 102 -13.50 -3.20 8.83
CA ASP A 102 -12.74 -2.61 9.93
C ASP A 102 -11.32 -3.16 9.91
N VAL A 103 -10.32 -2.26 9.88
CA VAL A 103 -8.89 -2.59 9.83
C VAL A 103 -8.21 -2.00 11.06
N VAL A 104 -7.47 -2.83 11.80
CA VAL A 104 -6.57 -2.39 12.86
C VAL A 104 -5.14 -2.40 12.31
N ALA A 105 -4.60 -1.22 12.06
CA ALA A 105 -3.27 -1.04 11.49
C ALA A 105 -2.15 -1.45 12.49
N ALA A 106 -0.95 -1.71 11.98
CA ALA A 106 0.21 -2.12 12.78
C ALA A 106 0.59 -1.11 13.89
N ASP A 107 0.35 0.18 13.65
CA ASP A 107 0.57 1.28 14.60
C ASP A 107 -0.58 1.48 15.62
N GLY A 108 -1.68 0.75 15.46
CA GLY A 108 -2.89 0.83 16.27
C GLY A 108 -3.94 1.83 15.76
N ALA A 109 -3.77 2.45 14.59
CA ALA A 109 -4.84 3.22 13.96
C ALA A 109 -6.01 2.30 13.57
N VAL A 110 -7.24 2.79 13.74
CA VAL A 110 -8.46 2.05 13.38
C VAL A 110 -9.06 2.66 12.14
N VAL A 111 -9.38 1.84 11.15
CA VAL A 111 -9.93 2.27 9.87
C VAL A 111 -11.26 1.57 9.65
N SER A 112 -12.34 2.34 9.49
CA SER A 112 -13.66 1.80 9.17
C SER A 112 -14.04 2.24 7.76
N LEU A 113 -14.24 1.29 6.86
CA LEU A 113 -14.55 1.50 5.45
C LEU A 113 -15.87 0.83 5.08
N SER A 114 -16.59 1.42 4.12
CA SER A 114 -17.79 0.84 3.51
C SER A 114 -17.54 0.58 2.03
N HIS A 115 -17.91 -0.61 1.55
CA HIS A 115 -17.97 -0.87 0.12
C HIS A 115 -19.15 -0.12 -0.50
N THR A 116 -18.91 0.44 -1.67
CA THR A 116 -19.89 1.24 -2.44
C THR A 116 -20.30 0.45 -3.69
N ALA A 117 -21.50 0.72 -4.21
CA ALA A 117 -21.95 0.12 -5.47
C ALA A 117 -21.03 0.44 -6.67
N ALA A 118 -20.18 1.47 -6.56
CA ALA A 118 -19.20 1.87 -7.58
C ALA A 118 -17.84 1.15 -7.47
N GLY A 119 -17.73 0.08 -6.67
CA GLY A 119 -16.47 -0.67 -6.52
C GLY A 119 -15.35 0.10 -5.79
N ARG A 120 -15.73 0.98 -4.85
CA ARG A 120 -14.81 1.76 -4.01
C ARG A 120 -15.03 1.46 -2.53
N LEU A 121 -13.96 1.56 -1.74
CA LEU A 121 -14.05 1.57 -0.27
C LEU A 121 -13.97 3.02 0.22
N GLN A 122 -14.91 3.45 1.05
CA GLN A 122 -14.98 4.81 1.60
C GLN A 122 -15.26 4.81 3.10
N GLY A 123 -14.56 5.64 3.85
CA GLY A 123 -14.77 5.78 5.29
C GLY A 123 -13.68 6.61 5.96
N THR A 124 -13.27 6.22 7.17
CA THR A 124 -12.35 7.04 7.99
C THR A 124 -11.21 6.22 8.61
N GLN A 125 -10.07 6.88 8.84
CA GLN A 125 -8.98 6.41 9.71
C GLN A 125 -8.95 7.28 10.96
N LYS A 126 -9.10 6.68 12.13
CA LYS A 126 -8.83 7.28 13.44
C LYS A 126 -7.39 6.95 13.85
N HIS A 127 -6.56 7.97 13.97
CA HIS A 127 -5.16 7.84 14.38
C HIS A 127 -5.04 7.72 15.90
N ARG A 128 -3.85 7.33 16.38
CA ARG A 128 -3.58 7.11 17.81
C ARG A 128 -3.67 8.38 18.67
N ASP A 129 -3.45 9.56 18.07
CA ASP A 129 -3.65 10.87 18.70
C ASP A 129 -5.12 11.31 18.76
N GLY A 130 -6.04 10.50 18.23
CA GLY A 130 -7.47 10.78 18.16
C GLY A 130 -7.91 11.60 16.94
N THR A 131 -6.98 12.07 16.10
CA THR A 131 -7.34 12.74 14.84
C THR A 131 -8.02 11.77 13.88
N VAL A 132 -8.89 12.29 13.00
CA VAL A 132 -9.67 11.50 12.04
C VAL A 132 -9.44 12.03 10.63
N SER A 133 -9.03 11.15 9.72
CA SER A 133 -8.90 11.43 8.28
C SER A 133 -9.98 10.69 7.50
N GLN A 134 -10.49 11.31 6.43
CA GLN A 134 -11.33 10.61 5.45
C GLN A 134 -10.45 9.76 4.53
N LEU A 135 -10.98 8.63 4.05
CA LEU A 135 -10.29 7.75 3.10
C LEU A 135 -11.24 7.29 2.00
N SER A 136 -10.71 7.23 0.78
CA SER A 136 -11.43 6.78 -0.42
C SER A 136 -10.48 5.95 -1.28
N PHE A 137 -10.59 4.62 -1.20
CA PHE A 137 -9.79 3.71 -2.00
C PHE A 137 -10.50 3.33 -3.30
N SER A 138 -9.71 3.20 -4.37
CA SER A 138 -10.11 2.52 -5.59
C SER A 138 -9.39 1.17 -5.69
N ALA A 139 -10.06 0.15 -6.22
CA ALA A 139 -9.41 -1.10 -6.61
C ALA A 139 -8.32 -0.85 -7.67
N ALA A 140 -7.26 -1.66 -7.64
CA ALA A 140 -6.09 -1.50 -8.49
C ALA A 140 -5.48 -2.84 -8.92
N SER A 141 -4.95 -2.86 -10.15
CA SER A 141 -4.05 -3.91 -10.61
C SER A 141 -2.69 -3.84 -9.91
N LEU A 142 -1.93 -4.95 -9.95
CA LEU A 142 -0.55 -5.02 -9.47
C LEU A 142 0.35 -3.91 -10.05
N VAL A 143 0.18 -3.59 -11.35
CA VAL A 143 0.96 -2.55 -12.04
C VAL A 143 0.62 -1.15 -11.53
N GLN A 144 -0.66 -0.88 -11.26
CA GLN A 144 -1.09 0.40 -10.65
C GLN A 144 -0.58 0.52 -9.21
N PHE A 145 -0.63 -0.56 -8.41
CA PHE A 145 -0.06 -0.60 -7.08
C PHE A 145 1.46 -0.34 -7.09
N HIS A 146 2.22 -1.03 -7.93
CA HIS A 146 3.67 -0.82 -8.05
C HIS A 146 4.02 0.62 -8.45
N ARG A 147 3.31 1.21 -9.43
CA ARG A 147 3.49 2.62 -9.80
C ARG A 147 3.18 3.55 -8.64
N PHE A 148 2.11 3.29 -7.90
CA PHE A 148 1.71 4.11 -6.75
C PHE A 148 2.77 4.10 -5.63
N VAL A 149 3.37 2.95 -5.33
CA VAL A 149 4.49 2.83 -4.37
C VAL A 149 5.74 3.56 -4.88
N ALA A 150 6.06 3.44 -6.18
CA ALA A 150 7.19 4.11 -6.81
C ALA A 150 7.11 5.66 -6.77
N GLU A 151 5.90 6.20 -6.89
CA GLU A 151 5.62 7.64 -6.93
C GLU A 151 5.36 8.26 -5.53
N ASN A 152 4.99 7.44 -4.54
CA ASN A 152 4.68 7.87 -3.17
C ASN A 152 5.63 7.24 -2.13
N PRO A 153 6.95 7.38 -2.27
CA PRO A 153 7.92 6.85 -1.31
C PRO A 153 7.76 7.52 0.07
N ARG A 154 8.24 6.82 1.10
CA ARG A 154 8.43 7.39 2.45
C ARG A 154 9.37 8.61 2.37
N PRO A 155 9.20 9.67 3.22
CA PRO A 155 9.95 10.92 3.12
C PRO A 155 11.48 10.75 3.04
N GLN A 156 12.05 9.85 3.85
CA GLN A 156 13.48 9.55 3.86
C GLN A 156 14.02 8.92 2.56
N ALA A 157 13.15 8.36 1.71
CA ALA A 157 13.50 7.75 0.43
C ALA A 157 13.17 8.66 -0.79
N ARG A 158 12.83 9.94 -0.54
CA ARG A 158 12.69 10.96 -1.58
C ARG A 158 14.04 11.54 -1.97
N ALA A 159 14.24 11.76 -3.26
CA ALA A 159 15.51 12.26 -3.77
C ALA A 159 15.53 13.79 -3.79
N GLY A 160 16.12 14.39 -2.76
CA GLY A 160 16.39 15.83 -2.71
C GLY A 160 17.58 16.26 -3.58
N ARG A 161 17.95 17.54 -3.49
CA ARG A 161 19.13 18.13 -4.15
C ARG A 161 20.38 17.35 -3.74
N GLY A 162 21.16 16.88 -4.71
CA GLY A 162 22.40 16.11 -4.46
C GLY A 162 22.21 14.70 -3.89
N ALA A 163 20.98 14.16 -3.86
CA ALA A 163 20.73 12.82 -3.32
C ALA A 163 21.51 11.72 -4.07
N ARG A 164 22.04 10.74 -3.34
CA ARG A 164 22.65 9.54 -3.91
C ARG A 164 21.56 8.54 -4.26
N ILE A 165 21.32 8.33 -5.55
CA ILE A 165 20.45 7.28 -6.08
C ILE A 165 21.31 6.06 -6.39
N GLU A 166 20.95 4.90 -5.86
CA GLU A 166 21.75 3.67 -6.00
C GLU A 166 20.85 2.47 -6.27
N LEU A 167 21.10 1.77 -7.38
CA LEU A 167 20.40 0.54 -7.76
C LEU A 167 21.37 -0.63 -7.56
N VAL A 168 21.00 -1.55 -6.67
CA VAL A 168 21.69 -2.82 -6.48
C VAL A 168 20.92 -3.90 -7.23
N TYR A 169 21.57 -4.52 -8.20
CA TYR A 169 21.10 -5.73 -8.88
C TYR A 169 21.79 -6.95 -8.26
N ILE A 170 21.00 -7.95 -7.91
CA ILE A 170 21.47 -9.20 -7.32
C ILE A 170 21.08 -10.34 -8.26
N GLY A 171 22.09 -11.01 -8.81
CA GLY A 171 21.93 -12.14 -9.73
C GLY A 171 22.69 -13.37 -9.24
N ALA A 172 22.54 -14.47 -9.96
CA ALA A 172 23.42 -15.63 -9.85
C ALA A 172 23.89 -16.07 -11.23
N ASP A 173 25.02 -16.77 -11.30
CA ASP A 173 25.65 -17.13 -12.59
C ASP A 173 24.90 -18.25 -13.33
N ASP A 174 24.37 -19.22 -12.60
CA ASP A 174 23.55 -20.33 -13.13
C ASP A 174 22.08 -19.93 -13.40
N CYS A 175 21.61 -18.80 -12.88
CA CYS A 175 20.24 -18.29 -13.02
C CYS A 175 19.90 -17.85 -14.46
N ALA A 176 19.10 -18.65 -15.17
CA ALA A 176 18.70 -18.36 -16.56
C ALA A 176 17.92 -17.04 -16.71
N MET A 177 16.99 -16.74 -15.79
CA MET A 177 16.23 -15.47 -15.80
C MET A 177 17.12 -14.25 -15.53
N CYS A 178 18.20 -14.43 -14.77
CA CYS A 178 19.20 -13.40 -14.51
C CYS A 178 19.94 -13.06 -15.81
N ARG A 179 20.54 -14.07 -16.46
CA ARG A 179 21.26 -13.89 -17.73
C ARG A 179 20.37 -13.31 -18.83
N ALA A 180 19.11 -13.73 -18.92
CA ALA A 180 18.15 -13.19 -19.87
C ALA A 180 17.82 -11.70 -19.62
N TRP A 181 17.68 -11.31 -18.34
CA TRP A 181 17.50 -9.89 -17.99
C TRP A 181 18.76 -9.08 -18.31
N GLU A 182 19.94 -9.57 -17.91
CA GLU A 182 21.24 -8.91 -18.15
C GLU A 182 21.48 -8.67 -19.64
N ALA A 183 21.28 -9.68 -20.49
CA ALA A 183 21.48 -9.57 -21.95
C ALA A 183 20.57 -8.51 -22.61
N GLY A 184 19.42 -8.18 -22.01
CA GLY A 184 18.52 -7.13 -22.50
C GLY A 184 18.77 -5.73 -21.90
N HIS A 185 19.55 -5.63 -20.84
CA HIS A 185 19.64 -4.42 -20.00
C HIS A 185 21.07 -3.90 -19.78
N LEU A 186 22.08 -4.76 -19.71
CA LEU A 186 23.47 -4.44 -19.42
C LEU A 186 24.41 -4.69 -20.62
N GLY A 187 25.57 -4.03 -20.63
CA GLY A 187 26.60 -4.22 -21.63
C GLY A 187 26.28 -3.57 -22.99
N PRO A 188 27.07 -3.84 -24.05
CA PRO A 188 27.08 -3.04 -25.28
C PRO A 188 25.77 -3.02 -26.10
N ARG A 189 24.81 -3.90 -25.78
CA ARG A 189 23.47 -3.95 -26.39
C ARG A 189 22.35 -3.71 -25.35
N GLY A 190 22.73 -3.48 -24.10
CA GLY A 190 21.83 -3.26 -22.98
C GLY A 190 21.20 -1.87 -23.03
N LYS A 191 19.92 -1.79 -22.65
CA LYS A 191 19.19 -0.52 -22.72
C LYS A 191 19.58 0.49 -21.64
N LEU A 192 20.05 0.02 -20.47
CA LEU A 192 20.17 0.87 -19.28
C LEU A 192 21.25 1.94 -19.42
N GLU A 193 22.42 1.60 -19.97
CA GLU A 193 23.53 2.54 -20.17
C GLU A 193 23.16 3.72 -21.09
N SER A 194 22.16 3.54 -21.97
CA SER A 194 21.63 4.58 -22.85
C SER A 194 20.67 5.58 -22.18
N TRP A 195 20.18 5.29 -20.97
CA TRP A 195 19.16 6.11 -20.32
C TRP A 195 19.77 7.37 -19.68
N ALA A 196 19.16 8.54 -19.92
CA ALA A 196 19.61 9.80 -19.33
C ALA A 196 19.48 9.82 -17.79
N GLU A 197 18.67 8.92 -17.23
CA GLU A 197 18.58 8.65 -15.78
C GLU A 197 19.77 7.83 -15.25
N TRP A 198 20.40 7.00 -16.07
CA TRP A 198 21.48 6.07 -15.66
C TRP A 198 22.77 6.81 -15.28
N GLN A 199 23.05 7.94 -15.91
CA GLN A 199 24.19 8.79 -15.58
C GLN A 199 24.11 9.42 -14.16
N ARG A 200 22.96 9.33 -13.48
CA ARG A 200 22.70 9.89 -12.15
C ARG A 200 22.63 8.86 -11.03
N LEU A 201 22.76 7.57 -11.34
CA LEU A 201 22.72 6.50 -10.35
C LEU A 201 24.06 5.79 -10.20
N ARG A 202 24.27 5.21 -9.01
CA ARG A 202 25.28 4.18 -8.81
C ARG A 202 24.65 2.83 -9.08
N PHE A 203 25.24 2.05 -9.98
CA PHE A 203 24.80 0.67 -10.22
C PHE A 203 25.77 -0.29 -9.55
N THR A 204 25.26 -1.12 -8.65
CA THR A 204 26.02 -2.19 -8.00
C THR A 204 25.49 -3.54 -8.48
N VAL A 205 26.39 -4.39 -8.98
CA VAL A 205 26.08 -5.79 -9.28
C VAL A 205 26.60 -6.66 -8.14
N VAL A 206 25.73 -7.51 -7.61
CA VAL A 206 26.07 -8.60 -6.70
C VAL A 206 25.82 -9.91 -7.42
N LYS A 207 26.84 -10.78 -7.50
CA LYS A 207 26.73 -12.11 -8.10
C LYS A 207 26.88 -13.18 -7.02
N LEU A 208 25.83 -13.95 -6.83
CA LEU A 208 25.84 -15.18 -6.04
C LEU A 208 26.36 -16.33 -6.92
N ALA A 209 27.15 -17.23 -6.34
CA ALA A 209 27.73 -18.36 -7.06
C ALA A 209 26.70 -19.32 -7.69
N THR A 210 25.49 -19.40 -7.12
CA THR A 210 24.37 -20.22 -7.62
C THR A 210 23.04 -19.68 -7.12
N LEU A 211 21.97 -19.92 -7.88
CA LEU A 211 20.57 -19.68 -7.51
C LEU A 211 20.17 -20.36 -6.19
N LYS A 212 20.89 -21.42 -5.77
CA LYS A 212 20.68 -22.11 -4.49
C LYS A 212 21.37 -21.42 -3.30
N ALA A 213 22.25 -20.45 -3.53
CA ALA A 213 22.92 -19.73 -2.46
C ALA A 213 21.94 -18.74 -1.81
N ALA A 214 21.80 -18.80 -0.49
CA ALA A 214 21.09 -17.79 0.27
C ALA A 214 21.90 -16.49 0.28
N PHE A 215 21.26 -15.36 -0.04
CA PHE A 215 21.86 -14.03 0.04
C PHE A 215 22.28 -13.71 1.48
N ARG A 216 23.48 -13.15 1.64
CA ARG A 216 24.09 -12.71 2.91
C ARG A 216 24.45 -11.24 2.85
N VAL A 217 24.52 -10.59 4.01
CA VAL A 217 24.97 -9.18 4.09
C VAL A 217 26.43 -9.06 3.62
N GLU A 218 27.24 -10.09 3.81
CA GLU A 218 28.63 -10.13 3.39
C GLU A 218 28.82 -10.07 1.86
N ASP A 219 27.80 -10.48 1.09
CA ASP A 219 27.79 -10.52 -0.38
C ASP A 219 27.71 -9.10 -0.99
N VAL A 220 27.18 -8.11 -0.27
CA VAL A 220 27.24 -6.70 -0.70
C VAL A 220 28.59 -6.07 -0.30
N PRO A 221 29.14 -5.15 -1.13
CA PRO A 221 30.38 -4.47 -0.78
C PRO A 221 30.22 -3.65 0.49
N GLU A 222 31.29 -3.57 1.28
CA GLU A 222 31.29 -3.13 2.69
C GLU A 222 30.42 -1.91 3.02
N ARG A 223 30.50 -0.84 2.21
CA ARG A 223 29.70 0.40 2.37
C ARG A 223 28.18 0.18 2.45
N LEU A 224 27.66 -0.90 1.85
CA LEU A 224 26.23 -1.22 1.81
C LEU A 224 25.81 -2.20 2.92
N ARG A 225 26.77 -2.81 3.64
CA ARG A 225 26.46 -3.80 4.68
C ARG A 225 25.53 -3.26 5.78
N PRO A 226 25.74 -2.05 6.34
CA PRO A 226 24.82 -1.49 7.34
C PRO A 226 23.40 -1.30 6.79
N VAL A 227 23.29 -0.89 5.52
CA VAL A 227 22.00 -0.65 4.85
C VAL A 227 21.24 -1.97 4.65
N PHE A 228 21.93 -3.01 4.17
CA PHE A 228 21.32 -4.32 3.97
C PHE A 228 21.02 -5.03 5.29
N GLN A 229 21.84 -4.83 6.33
CA GLN A 229 21.57 -5.33 7.68
C GLN A 229 20.29 -4.73 8.25
N ALA A 230 20.12 -3.40 8.20
CA ALA A 230 18.89 -2.73 8.62
C ALA A 230 17.69 -3.16 7.77
N MET A 231 17.85 -3.24 6.44
CA MET A 231 16.79 -3.70 5.53
C MET A 231 16.30 -5.13 5.84
N ILE A 232 17.20 -6.04 6.22
CA ILE A 232 16.85 -7.44 6.51
C ILE A 232 16.25 -7.58 7.93
N ALA A 233 16.63 -6.72 8.86
CA ALA A 233 16.04 -6.67 10.20
C ALA A 233 14.58 -6.16 10.17
N ASP A 234 14.34 -5.05 9.47
CA ASP A 234 13.06 -4.33 9.49
C ASP A 234 12.17 -4.60 8.25
N GLY A 235 12.57 -5.50 7.35
CA GLY A 235 12.06 -5.50 5.99
C GLY A 235 12.21 -6.81 5.21
N PRO A 236 12.35 -6.74 3.87
CA PRO A 236 12.16 -7.90 3.02
C PRO A 236 13.42 -8.75 2.97
N ARG A 237 13.27 -10.06 3.21
CA ARG A 237 14.33 -11.01 2.91
C ARG A 237 14.47 -11.17 1.39
N ILE A 238 15.71 -11.18 0.90
CA ILE A 238 16.02 -11.49 -0.49
C ILE A 238 15.96 -13.01 -0.65
N GLN A 239 14.81 -13.51 -1.11
CA GLN A 239 14.50 -14.95 -1.18
C GLN A 239 14.74 -15.58 -2.57
N GLY A 240 15.30 -14.83 -3.52
CA GLY A 240 15.61 -15.33 -4.86
C GLY A 240 16.25 -14.27 -5.75
N VAL A 241 16.61 -14.65 -6.97
CA VAL A 241 17.23 -13.78 -7.98
C VAL A 241 16.56 -13.97 -9.36
N PRO A 242 16.56 -12.96 -10.25
CA PRO A 242 17.15 -11.63 -10.07
C PRO A 242 16.36 -10.78 -9.06
N ALA A 243 17.07 -10.14 -8.14
CA ALA A 243 16.50 -9.20 -7.19
C ALA A 243 17.05 -7.78 -7.42
N PHE A 244 16.27 -6.79 -7.04
CA PHE A 244 16.56 -5.39 -7.28
C PHE A 244 16.25 -4.59 -6.02
N VAL A 245 17.22 -3.81 -5.56
CA VAL A 245 17.10 -2.92 -4.40
C VAL A 245 17.43 -1.51 -4.86
N LEU A 246 16.46 -0.60 -4.80
CA LEU A 246 16.64 0.81 -5.10
C LEU A 246 16.75 1.60 -3.78
N LEU A 247 17.88 2.27 -3.60
CA LEU A 247 18.21 3.11 -2.47
C LEU A 247 18.25 4.58 -2.87
N VAL A 248 17.83 5.45 -1.96
CA VAL A 248 18.02 6.91 -2.06
C VAL A 248 18.58 7.38 -0.73
N ASN A 249 19.80 7.95 -0.72
CA ASN A 249 20.51 8.33 0.51
C ASN A 249 20.51 7.19 1.56
N ASP A 250 20.84 5.98 1.12
CA ASP A 250 20.82 4.73 1.90
C ASP A 250 19.44 4.28 2.43
N ALA A 251 18.38 5.05 2.24
CA ALA A 251 17.02 4.63 2.56
C ALA A 251 16.43 3.74 1.45
N LEU A 252 15.79 2.64 1.83
CA LEU A 252 15.11 1.74 0.90
C LEU A 252 13.89 2.43 0.25
N ARG A 253 13.99 2.69 -1.06
CA ARG A 253 12.92 3.25 -1.89
C ARG A 253 12.04 2.18 -2.54
N ALA A 254 12.64 1.11 -3.07
CA ALA A 254 11.91 -0.01 -3.67
C ALA A 254 12.72 -1.32 -3.58
N HIS A 255 12.03 -2.44 -3.46
CA HIS A 255 12.59 -3.79 -3.54
C HIS A 255 11.69 -4.65 -4.44
N ALA A 256 12.28 -5.48 -5.28
CA ALA A 256 11.56 -6.31 -6.25
C ALA A 256 12.29 -7.62 -6.54
N LEU A 257 11.52 -8.69 -6.78
CA LEU A 257 12.02 -10.00 -7.24
C LEU A 257 11.49 -10.29 -8.65
N GLY A 258 12.38 -10.74 -9.53
CA GLY A 258 12.08 -11.18 -10.90
C GLY A 258 12.03 -10.05 -11.95
N PRO A 259 12.25 -10.36 -13.25
CA PRO A 259 12.32 -9.35 -14.32
C PRO A 259 11.05 -8.51 -14.51
N ALA A 260 9.86 -9.11 -14.30
CA ALA A 260 8.59 -8.39 -14.42
C ALA A 260 8.42 -7.29 -13.34
N ALA A 261 8.95 -7.52 -12.15
CA ALA A 261 8.91 -6.55 -11.06
C ALA A 261 9.95 -5.42 -11.27
N PHE A 262 11.03 -5.66 -12.01
CA PHE A 262 11.92 -4.58 -12.48
C PHE A 262 11.15 -3.56 -13.34
N ALA A 263 10.46 -4.03 -14.37
CA ALA A 263 9.73 -3.16 -15.30
C ALA A 263 8.50 -2.48 -14.68
N THR A 264 7.83 -3.14 -13.71
CA THR A 264 6.59 -2.60 -13.12
C THR A 264 6.80 -1.77 -11.86
N LEU A 265 7.88 -1.97 -11.11
CA LEU A 265 8.17 -1.26 -9.85
C LEU A 265 9.50 -0.50 -9.88
N ILE A 266 10.62 -1.15 -10.22
CA ILE A 266 11.96 -0.57 -10.05
C ILE A 266 12.25 0.55 -11.05
N ASP A 267 11.99 0.34 -12.34
CA ASP A 267 12.18 1.37 -13.38
C ASP A 267 11.29 2.62 -13.10
N PRO A 268 9.97 2.48 -12.84
CA PRO A 268 9.16 3.60 -12.37
C PRO A 268 9.70 4.29 -11.11
N ALA A 269 10.17 3.55 -10.10
CA ALA A 269 10.70 4.12 -8.86
C ALA A 269 12.02 4.87 -9.08
N LEU A 270 12.88 4.35 -9.97
CA LEU A 270 14.15 4.97 -10.36
C LEU A 270 13.89 6.28 -11.12
N ARG A 271 13.00 6.27 -12.12
CA ARG A 271 12.61 7.49 -12.85
C ARG A 271 11.98 8.52 -11.93
N ALA A 272 11.14 8.09 -10.98
CA ALA A 272 10.57 8.98 -9.97
C ALA A 272 11.66 9.63 -9.10
N ALA A 273 12.65 8.88 -8.61
CA ALA A 273 13.78 9.43 -7.86
C ALA A 273 14.59 10.44 -8.70
N VAL A 274 14.92 10.15 -9.96
CA VAL A 274 15.67 11.08 -10.81
C VAL A 274 14.86 12.35 -11.14
N ARG A 275 13.53 12.26 -11.31
CA ARG A 275 12.67 13.45 -11.46
C ARG A 275 12.65 14.31 -10.19
N GLU A 276 12.52 13.70 -9.02
CA GLU A 276 12.55 14.40 -7.72
C GLU A 276 13.87 15.17 -7.54
N GLN A 277 15.01 14.51 -7.79
CA GLN A 277 16.34 15.10 -7.70
C GLN A 277 16.48 16.33 -8.63
N ARG A 278 16.07 16.19 -9.90
CA ARG A 278 16.07 17.27 -10.90
C ARG A 278 15.08 18.40 -10.58
N ALA A 279 14.02 18.14 -9.82
CA ALA A 279 13.12 19.18 -9.34
C ALA A 279 13.79 19.99 -8.23
N ALA A 280 14.36 19.31 -7.22
CA ALA A 280 15.06 19.94 -6.10
C ALA A 280 16.36 20.67 -6.48
N GLU A 281 16.97 20.34 -7.63
CA GLU A 281 18.11 21.08 -8.18
C GLU A 281 17.74 22.44 -8.78
N ARG A 282 16.47 22.63 -9.17
CA ARG A 282 15.95 23.86 -9.80
C ARG A 282 15.34 24.86 -8.82
N THR A 283 15.12 24.45 -7.56
CA THR A 283 14.58 25.25 -6.45
C THR A 283 15.70 25.70 -5.51
#